data_AF-A0A381E6Q5-F1
#
_entry.id   AF-A0A381E6Q5-F1
#
_cell.length_a   1.000
_cell.length_b   1.000
_cell.length_c   1.000
_cell.angle_alpha   90.00
_cell.angle_beta   90.00
_cell.angle_gamma   90.00
#
_symmetry.space_group_name_H-M   'P 1'
#
loop_
_entity.id
_entity.type
_entity.pdbx_description
1 polymer ?
#
loop_
_entity_poly.entity_id
_entity_poly.type
_entity_poly.pdbx_seq_one_letter_code
_entity_poly.pdbx_strand_id
1 'polypeptide(L)'
;MHSTAYTFHIPTKTKNKAFTIIRQHGKTPAQILNHLLQQIADNGQLPEADEQPNATTATAIAELVRGEGETIETANAKEAVAKLRQIAGDDRPPDTNEQPNATTAAAIAELVRGEGKHYETLEAFHLSLLQESSDEA
;
A
#
# COMPACT_ATOMS: atom_id res chain seq x y z
N MET A 1 -5.54 -16.77 28.81
CA MET A 1 -4.96 -15.59 28.12
C MET A 1 -3.53 -15.41 28.62
N HIS A 2 -2.53 -15.53 27.75
CA HIS A 2 -1.15 -15.22 28.10
C HIS A 2 -0.94 -13.71 27.93
N SER A 3 -0.72 -13.01 29.04
CA SER A 3 -0.38 -11.58 29.01
C SER A 3 1.15 -11.45 29.00
N THR A 4 1.69 -10.84 27.95
CA THR A 4 3.11 -10.45 27.89
C THR A 4 3.25 -8.96 28.17
N ALA A 5 4.34 -8.57 28.81
CA ALA A 5 4.66 -7.16 29.07
C ALA A 5 5.71 -6.69 28.06
N TYR A 6 5.51 -5.48 27.51
CA TYR A 6 6.46 -4.86 26.57
C TYR A 6 6.90 -3.50 27.10
N THR A 7 8.20 -3.25 27.04
CA THR A 7 8.80 -1.97 27.46
C THR A 7 9.43 -1.31 26.24
N PHE A 8 9.08 -0.05 26.00
CA PHE A 8 9.64 0.74 24.91
C PHE A 8 10.11 2.09 25.45
N HIS A 9 11.13 2.65 24.82
CA HIS A 9 11.70 3.94 25.21
C HIS A 9 11.11 5.04 24.34
N ILE A 10 10.60 6.10 24.97
CA ILE A 10 10.08 7.29 24.29
C ILE A 10 10.73 8.55 24.86
N PRO A 11 11.09 9.53 24.03
CA PRO A 11 11.57 10.83 24.49
C PRO A 11 10.58 11.48 25.46
N THR A 12 11.07 12.03 26.57
CA THR A 12 10.23 12.60 27.64
C THR A 12 9.25 13.67 27.14
N LYS A 13 9.68 14.50 26.19
CA LYS A 13 8.84 15.54 25.57
C LYS A 13 7.65 14.93 24.82
N THR A 14 7.88 13.87 24.05
CA THR A 14 6.85 13.14 23.29
C THR A 14 5.89 12.45 24.24
N LYS A 15 6.42 11.73 25.25
CA LYS A 15 5.63 11.08 26.31
C LYS A 15 4.65 12.05 26.96
N ASN A 16 5.14 13.19 27.43
CA ASN A 16 4.31 14.14 28.18
C ASN A 16 3.18 14.69 27.31
N LYS A 17 3.49 15.09 26.07
CA LYS A 17 2.47 15.62 25.14
C LYS A 17 1.43 14.56 24.78
N ALA A 18 1.87 13.40 24.31
CA ALA A 18 0.97 12.33 23.87
C ALA A 18 0.09 11.84 25.03
N PHE A 19 0.66 11.62 26.21
CA PHE A 19 -0.11 11.08 27.33
C PHE A 19 -1.09 12.10 27.92
N THR A 20 -0.81 13.40 27.81
CA THR A 20 -1.80 14.43 28.16
C THR A 20 -2.99 14.38 27.22
N ILE A 21 -2.76 14.34 25.90
CA ILE A 21 -3.84 14.27 24.90
C ILE A 21 -4.67 13.00 25.08
N ILE A 22 -4.02 11.84 25.23
CA ILE A 22 -4.70 10.56 25.44
C ILE A 22 -5.65 10.61 26.66
N ARG A 23 -5.21 11.25 27.75
CA ARG A 23 -6.05 11.44 28.96
C ARG A 23 -7.17 12.44 28.75
N GLN A 24 -6.98 13.50 27.96
CA GLN A 24 -8.05 14.44 27.60
C GLN A 24 -9.20 13.72 26.88
N HIS A 25 -8.89 12.66 26.13
CA HIS A 25 -9.89 11.80 25.49
C HIS A 25 -10.39 10.65 26.39
N GLY A 26 -10.10 10.68 27.70
CA GLY A 26 -10.57 9.68 28.67
C GLY A 26 -10.00 8.28 28.47
N LYS A 27 -8.89 8.13 27.73
CA LYS A 27 -8.23 6.85 27.47
C LYS A 27 -6.91 6.76 28.24
N THR A 28 -6.41 5.54 28.40
CA THR A 28 -5.06 5.28 28.92
C THR A 28 -4.08 5.01 27.78
N PRO A 29 -2.78 5.28 27.97
CA PRO A 29 -1.77 4.92 26.97
C PRO A 29 -1.78 3.43 26.61
N ALA A 30 -2.02 2.55 27.60
CA ALA A 30 -2.12 1.11 27.37
C ALA A 30 -3.30 0.75 26.45
N GLN A 31 -4.46 1.40 26.61
CA GLN A 31 -5.61 1.18 25.74
C GLN A 31 -5.32 1.61 24.30
N ILE A 32 -4.67 2.76 24.10
CA ILE A 32 -4.30 3.23 22.76
C ILE A 32 -3.31 2.28 22.10
N LEU A 33 -2.27 1.87 22.82
CA LEU A 33 -1.25 0.96 22.30
C LEU A 33 -1.83 -0.41 21.98
N ASN A 34 -2.67 -0.97 22.85
CA ASN A 34 -3.33 -2.23 22.58
C ASN A 34 -4.26 -2.14 21.38
N HIS A 35 -5.02 -1.04 21.25
CA HIS A 35 -5.89 -0.84 20.10
C HIS A 35 -5.11 -0.73 18.79
N LEU A 36 -3.98 -0.01 18.80
CA LEU A 36 -3.06 0.07 17.66
C LEU A 36 -2.53 -1.31 17.26
N LEU A 37 -2.08 -2.11 18.23
CA LEU A 37 -1.58 -3.46 17.97
C LEU A 37 -2.68 -4.39 17.44
N GLN A 38 -3.92 -4.23 17.92
CA GLN A 38 -5.08 -4.95 17.41
C GLN A 38 -5.38 -4.56 15.96
N GLN A 39 -5.41 -3.26 15.64
CA GLN A 39 -5.61 -2.80 14.27
C GLN A 39 -4.55 -3.36 13.30
N ILE A 40 -3.29 -3.42 13.71
CA ILE A 40 -2.21 -4.01 12.90
C ILE A 40 -2.43 -5.51 12.72
N ALA A 41 -2.82 -6.21 13.78
CA ALA A 41 -3.08 -7.65 13.72
C ALA A 41 -4.29 -8.00 12.84
N ASP A 42 -5.36 -7.20 12.93
CA ASP A 42 -6.61 -7.44 12.21
C ASP A 42 -6.50 -7.04 10.73
N ASN A 43 -5.83 -5.91 10.43
CA ASN A 43 -5.77 -5.36 9.08
C ASN A 43 -4.54 -5.81 8.29
N GLY A 44 -3.55 -6.44 8.93
CA GLY A 44 -2.30 -6.86 8.30
C GLY A 44 -1.40 -5.72 7.80
N GLN A 45 -1.70 -4.47 8.15
CA GLN A 45 -0.98 -3.28 7.71
C GLN A 45 -0.82 -2.27 8.86
N LEU A 46 0.24 -1.45 8.79
CA LEU A 46 0.39 -0.31 9.70
C LEU A 46 -0.72 0.71 9.40
N PRO A 47 -1.25 1.43 10.42
CA PRO A 47 -2.15 2.55 10.14
C PRO A 47 -1.44 3.56 9.25
N GLU A 48 -2.17 4.15 8.32
CA GLU A 48 -1.67 5.25 7.51
C GLU A 48 -1.13 6.35 8.43
N ALA A 49 0.19 6.41 8.56
CA ALA A 49 0.82 7.68 8.86
C ALA A 49 0.65 8.53 7.60
N ASP A 50 0.46 9.84 7.73
CA ASP A 50 0.67 10.78 6.64
C ASP A 50 2.14 10.68 6.19
N GLU A 51 2.49 9.59 5.49
CA GLU A 51 3.80 9.36 4.91
C GLU A 51 3.87 10.31 3.73
N GLN A 52 4.40 11.50 4.00
CA GLN A 52 4.86 12.35 2.93
C GLN A 52 5.81 11.53 2.05
N PRO A 53 5.66 11.58 0.72
CA PRO A 53 6.54 10.87 -0.18
C PRO A 53 7.99 11.14 0.22
N ASN A 54 8.80 10.08 0.28
CA ASN A 54 10.23 10.26 0.53
C ASN A 54 10.84 11.16 -0.57
N ALA A 55 12.03 11.71 -0.34
CA ALA A 55 12.62 12.71 -1.24
C ALA A 55 12.70 12.24 -2.71
N THR A 56 12.97 10.95 -2.93
CA THR A 56 13.00 10.35 -4.27
C THR A 56 11.62 10.36 -4.91
N THR A 57 10.60 9.87 -4.20
CA THR A 57 9.21 9.86 -4.71
C THR A 57 8.68 11.26 -4.95
N ALA A 58 8.95 12.20 -4.05
CA ALA A 58 8.57 13.61 -4.21
C ALA A 58 9.22 14.24 -5.45
N THR A 59 10.49 13.92 -5.72
CA THR A 59 11.22 14.42 -6.89
C THR A 59 10.64 13.84 -8.18
N ALA A 60 10.41 12.53 -8.24
CA ALA A 60 9.80 11.88 -9.39
C ALA A 60 8.40 12.46 -9.71
N ILE A 61 7.58 12.72 -8.69
CA ILE A 61 6.28 13.39 -8.88
C ILE A 61 6.48 14.78 -9.46
N ALA A 62 7.46 15.55 -8.97
CA ALA A 62 7.72 16.89 -9.47
C ALA A 62 8.23 16.89 -10.92
N GLU A 63 9.05 15.92 -11.33
CA GLU A 63 9.50 15.73 -12.71
C GLU A 63 8.33 15.41 -13.64
N LEU A 64 7.43 14.51 -13.23
CA LEU A 64 6.23 14.17 -13.99
C LEU A 64 5.31 15.36 -14.16
N VAL A 65 5.09 16.15 -13.10
CA VAL A 65 4.26 17.38 -13.17
C VAL A 65 4.87 18.43 -14.10
N ARG A 66 6.19 18.51 -14.19
CA ARG A 66 6.90 19.40 -15.13
C ARG A 66 6.97 18.87 -16.55
N GLY A 67 6.52 17.64 -16.81
CA GLY A 67 6.65 16.99 -18.11
C GLY A 67 8.09 16.56 -18.42
N GLU A 68 8.95 16.48 -17.41
CA GLU A 68 10.35 16.05 -17.51
C GLU A 68 10.50 14.53 -17.33
N GLY A 69 9.43 13.86 -16.89
CA GLY A 69 9.41 12.41 -16.76
C GLY A 69 9.43 11.68 -18.10
N GLU A 70 10.13 10.55 -18.14
CA GLU A 70 10.23 9.71 -19.33
C GLU A 70 8.96 8.89 -19.52
N THR A 71 8.32 9.03 -20.69
CA THR A 71 7.20 8.16 -21.09
C THR A 71 7.74 6.99 -21.87
N ILE A 72 7.45 5.78 -21.40
CA ILE A 72 7.89 4.55 -22.05
C ILE A 72 6.67 3.92 -22.70
N GLU A 73 6.59 4.04 -24.03
CA GLU A 73 5.53 3.38 -24.79
C GLU A 73 5.70 1.87 -24.77
N THR A 74 4.62 1.13 -24.52
CA THR A 74 4.62 -0.33 -24.47
C THR A 74 3.37 -0.85 -25.17
N ALA A 75 3.50 -1.83 -26.08
CA ALA A 75 2.37 -2.36 -26.82
C ALA A 75 1.49 -3.31 -25.98
N ASN A 76 2.04 -3.87 -24.90
CA ASN A 76 1.35 -4.78 -23.99
C ASN A 76 2.08 -4.88 -22.63
N ALA A 77 1.39 -5.44 -21.63
CA ALA A 77 1.92 -5.61 -20.28
C ALA A 77 3.24 -6.40 -20.21
N LYS A 78 3.43 -7.40 -21.09
CA LYS A 78 4.68 -8.19 -21.14
C LYS A 78 5.86 -7.33 -21.58
N GLU A 79 5.66 -6.44 -22.54
CA GLU A 79 6.68 -5.47 -22.97
C GLU A 79 6.98 -4.45 -21.88
N ALA A 80 5.96 -3.97 -21.16
CA ALA A 80 6.12 -3.05 -20.04
C ALA A 80 7.00 -3.66 -18.92
N VAL A 81 6.71 -4.90 -18.51
CA VAL A 81 7.50 -5.61 -17.51
C VAL A 81 8.95 -5.81 -17.97
N ALA A 82 9.16 -6.12 -19.26
CA ALA A 82 10.51 -6.28 -19.81
C ALA A 82 11.31 -4.97 -19.77
N LYS A 83 10.70 -3.83 -20.15
CA LYS A 83 11.35 -2.52 -20.10
C LYS A 83 11.63 -2.07 -18.67
N LEU A 84 10.70 -2.30 -17.73
CA LEU A 84 10.91 -2.00 -16.31
C LEU A 84 12.09 -2.78 -15.72
N ARG A 85 12.24 -4.06 -16.07
CA ARG A 85 13.40 -4.88 -15.65
C ARG A 85 14.71 -4.34 -16.21
N GLN A 86 14.73 -3.92 -17.48
CA GLN A 86 15.89 -3.31 -18.11
C GLN A 86 16.32 -2.00 -17.41
N ILE A 87 15.35 -1.14 -17.05
CA ILE A 87 15.61 0.12 -16.34
C ILE A 87 16.11 -0.13 -14.91
N ALA A 88 15.56 -1.14 -14.24
CA ALA A 88 15.98 -1.54 -12.91
C ALA A 88 17.38 -2.22 -12.88
N GLY A 89 18.01 -2.45 -14.04
CA GLY A 89 19.27 -3.20 -14.15
C GLY A 89 19.13 -4.66 -13.70
N ASP A 90 17.92 -5.20 -13.79
CA ASP A 90 17.59 -6.56 -13.37
C ASP A 90 17.79 -7.53 -14.55
N ASP A 91 19.04 -7.99 -14.72
CA ASP A 91 19.46 -8.95 -15.76
C ASP A 91 19.09 -10.41 -15.44
N ARG A 92 18.29 -10.65 -14.39
CA ARG A 92 17.82 -12.01 -14.10
C ARG A 92 17.00 -12.51 -15.30
N PRO A 93 17.28 -13.71 -15.81
CA PRO A 93 16.50 -14.27 -16.91
C PRO A 93 15.02 -14.28 -16.50
N PRO A 94 14.07 -13.98 -17.41
CA PRO A 94 12.66 -14.07 -17.08
C PRO A 94 12.42 -15.46 -16.52
N ASP A 95 11.96 -15.54 -15.28
CA ASP A 95 11.64 -16.83 -14.69
C ASP A 95 10.49 -17.43 -15.51
N THR A 96 10.81 -18.35 -16.41
CA THR A 96 9.86 -18.97 -17.34
C THR A 96 8.85 -19.86 -16.62
N ASN A 97 8.99 -20.01 -15.30
CA ASN A 97 8.07 -20.75 -14.44
C ASN A 97 7.06 -19.86 -13.70
N GLU A 98 7.18 -18.53 -13.75
CA GLU A 98 6.11 -17.64 -13.30
C GLU A 98 5.06 -17.51 -14.41
N GLN A 99 4.36 -18.62 -14.71
CA GLN A 99 3.05 -18.49 -15.32
C GLN A 99 2.18 -17.69 -14.34
N PRO A 100 1.44 -16.66 -14.82
CA PRO A 100 0.43 -16.01 -13.99
C PRO A 100 -0.42 -17.11 -13.38
N ASN A 101 -0.62 -17.09 -12.06
CA ASN A 101 -1.58 -18.00 -11.44
C ASN A 101 -2.94 -17.82 -12.14
N ALA A 102 -3.82 -18.81 -12.02
CA ALA A 102 -5.09 -18.81 -12.75
C ALA A 102 -5.89 -17.50 -12.55
N THR A 103 -5.80 -16.89 -11.37
CA THR A 103 -6.41 -15.61 -11.03
C THR A 103 -5.82 -14.45 -11.85
N THR A 104 -4.49 -14.32 -11.88
CA THR A 104 -3.81 -13.28 -12.66
C THR A 104 -4.00 -13.46 -14.17
N ALA A 105 -4.02 -14.72 -14.65
CA ALA A 105 -4.26 -15.02 -16.06
C ALA A 105 -5.71 -14.65 -16.48
N ALA A 106 -6.70 -14.93 -15.62
CA ALA A 106 -8.09 -14.56 -15.86
C ALA A 106 -8.28 -13.03 -15.89
N ALA A 107 -7.69 -12.31 -14.93
CA ALA A 107 -7.75 -10.85 -14.88
C ALA A 107 -7.13 -10.19 -16.12
N ILE A 108 -5.98 -10.71 -16.59
CA ILE A 108 -5.37 -10.24 -17.84
C ILE A 108 -6.29 -10.51 -19.04
N ALA A 109 -6.92 -11.68 -19.11
CA ALA A 109 -7.83 -12.01 -20.21
C ALA A 109 -9.10 -11.15 -20.21
N GLU A 110 -9.59 -10.72 -19.05
CA GLU A 110 -10.74 -9.82 -18.88
C GLU A 110 -10.40 -8.39 -19.32
N LEU A 111 -9.22 -7.89 -18.93
CA LEU A 111 -8.70 -6.59 -19.37
C LEU A 111 -8.51 -6.54 -20.89
N VAL A 112 -7.95 -7.59 -21.49
CA VAL A 112 -7.75 -7.67 -22.95
C VAL A 112 -9.07 -7.73 -23.71
N ARG A 113 -10.13 -8.32 -23.13
CA ARG A 113 -11.48 -8.34 -23.72
C ARG A 113 -12.26 -7.05 -23.51
N GLY A 114 -11.74 -6.10 -22.72
CA GLY A 114 -12.45 -4.88 -22.33
C GLY A 114 -13.62 -5.15 -21.37
N GLU A 115 -13.61 -6.30 -20.72
CA GLU A 115 -14.63 -6.71 -19.74
C GLU A 115 -14.25 -6.29 -18.31
N GLY A 116 -13.00 -5.85 -18.12
CA GLY A 116 -12.50 -5.40 -16.82
C GLY A 116 -13.25 -4.16 -16.34
N LYS A 117 -13.63 -4.15 -15.05
CA LYS A 117 -14.29 -3.00 -14.43
C LYS A 117 -13.40 -1.76 -14.53
N HIS A 118 -13.87 -0.74 -15.25
CA HIS A 118 -13.20 0.56 -15.36
C HIS A 118 -13.75 1.51 -14.29
N TYR A 119 -12.87 2.14 -13.53
CA TYR A 119 -13.23 3.12 -12.50
C TYR A 119 -12.70 4.49 -12.92
N GLU A 120 -13.60 5.48 -13.00
CA GLU A 120 -13.23 6.84 -13.41
C GLU A 120 -12.46 7.61 -12.31
N THR A 121 -12.55 7.15 -11.05
CA THR A 121 -11.90 7.80 -9.91
C THR A 121 -11.31 6.77 -8.94
N LEU A 122 -10.29 7.19 -8.18
CA LEU A 122 -9.69 6.37 -7.12
C LEU A 122 -10.68 6.01 -6.01
N GLU A 123 -11.61 6.92 -5.71
CA GLU A 123 -12.69 6.70 -4.74
C GLU A 123 -13.64 5.59 -5.18
N ALA A 124 -14.01 5.55 -6.47
CA ALA A 124 -14.86 4.50 -7.02
C ALA A 124 -14.17 3.12 -6.98
N PHE A 125 -12.86 3.08 -7.25
CA PHE A 125 -12.07 1.86 -7.10
C PHE A 125 -12.03 1.38 -5.64
N HIS A 126 -11.74 2.28 -4.70
CA HIS A 126 -11.68 1.95 -3.27
C HIS A 126 -13.01 1.45 -2.71
N LEU A 127 -14.13 2.08 -3.10
CA LEU A 127 -15.47 1.65 -2.70
C LEU A 127 -15.81 0.25 -3.23
N SER A 128 -15.40 -0.09 -4.46
CA SER A 128 -15.63 -1.43 -5.01
C SER A 128 -14.86 -2.51 -4.26
N LEU A 129 -13.63 -2.22 -3.80
CA LEU A 129 -12.85 -3.18 -3.00
C LEU A 129 -13.50 -3.45 -1.64
N LEU A 130 -14.08 -2.41 -1.03
CA LEU A 130 -14.82 -2.55 0.23
C LEU A 130 -16.11 -3.38 0.06
N GLN A 131 -16.81 -3.23 -1.07
CA GLN A 131 -17.99 -4.03 -1.38
C GLN A 131 -17.65 -5.50 -1.63
N GLU A 132 -16.60 -5.79 -2.41
CA GLU A 132 -16.16 -7.17 -2.65
C GLU A 132 -15.73 -7.87 -1.35
N SER A 133 -15.16 -7.15 -0.39
CA SER A 133 -14.83 -7.71 0.94
C SER A 133 -16.04 -7.97 1.86
N SER A 134 -17.20 -7.38 1.56
CA SER A 134 -18.45 -7.62 2.31
C SER A 134 -19.28 -8.78 1.74
N ASP A 135 -19.16 -9.05 0.44
CA ASP A 135 -19.90 -10.13 -0.22
C ASP A 135 -19.27 -11.52 -0.01
N GLU A 136 -18.05 -11.59 0.51
CA GLU A 136 -17.32 -12.83 0.83
C GLU A 136 -17.51 -13.32 2.29
N ALA A 137 -18.40 -12.68 3.08
CA ALA A 137 -18.72 -13.02 4.47
C ALA A 137 -20.11 -13.67 4.64
#